data_AF-A0A7H4MYP3-F1
#
_entry.id   AF-A0A7H4MYP3-F1
#
_cell.length_a   1.000
_cell.length_b   1.000
_cell.length_c   1.000
_cell.angle_alpha   90.00
_cell.angle_beta   90.00
_cell.angle_gamma   90.00
#
_symmetry.space_group_name_H-M   'P 1'
#
loop_
_entity.id
_entity.type
_entity.pdbx_description
1 polymer ?
#
loop_
_entity_poly.entity_id
_entity_poly.type
_entity_poly.pdbx_seq_one_letter_code
_entity_poly.pdbx_strand_id
1 'polypeptide(L)'
;MMKTGQRRSPPPCHLFSVEGVLVCTEIAEKSAGRTLINQLHALRASVISSLGRWIWFIATVAGPLKLPTKSTWEDYRLFINDLTKDIAANSVQLVPSLWGNEAGVLSGRLCNRAVTIADSPARVETGEFARDGDWLKAISLLMLTVWKCRSADLKALHDLRCSVPMWYSDYEGLYCRTG
;
A
#
# COMPACT_ATOMS: atom_id res chain seq x y z
N MET A 1 28.38 2.23 -56.93
CA MET A 1 26.99 2.55 -56.56
C MET A 1 26.74 1.99 -55.15
N MET A 2 26.97 2.83 -54.13
CA MET A 2 26.89 2.46 -52.71
C MET A 2 25.43 2.32 -52.27
N LYS A 3 25.05 1.18 -51.68
CA LYS A 3 23.80 1.04 -50.94
C LYS A 3 24.04 1.49 -49.50
N THR A 4 23.49 2.66 -49.17
CA THR A 4 23.45 3.26 -47.84
C THR A 4 22.74 2.31 -46.87
N GLY A 5 23.44 1.90 -45.81
CA GLY A 5 22.89 1.05 -44.76
C GLY A 5 21.82 1.77 -43.96
N GLN A 6 20.58 1.28 -44.02
CA GLN A 6 19.55 1.62 -43.04
C GLN A 6 20.02 1.13 -41.66
N ARG A 7 20.44 2.06 -40.80
CA ARG A 7 20.54 1.80 -39.36
C ARG A 7 19.13 1.47 -38.87
N ARG A 8 18.86 0.20 -38.58
CA ARG A 8 17.68 -0.18 -37.80
C ARG A 8 17.83 0.50 -36.44
N SER A 9 16.97 1.46 -36.13
CA SER A 9 16.91 1.99 -34.77
C SER A 9 16.65 0.81 -33.82
N PRO A 10 17.40 0.67 -32.72
CA PRO A 10 17.07 -0.33 -31.72
C PRO A 10 15.61 -0.12 -31.28
N PRO A 11 14.86 -1.21 -30.96
CA PRO A 11 13.51 -1.07 -30.43
C PRO A 11 13.57 -0.11 -29.23
N PRO A 12 12.56 0.74 -29.01
CA PRO A 12 12.58 1.63 -27.86
C PRO A 12 12.66 0.76 -26.61
N CYS A 13 13.85 0.69 -26.03
CA CYS A 13 14.08 0.18 -24.70
C CYS A 13 13.31 1.14 -23.81
N HIS A 14 12.04 0.86 -23.54
CA HIS A 14 11.28 1.62 -22.57
C HIS A 14 12.02 1.43 -21.24
N LEU A 15 12.82 2.42 -20.87
CA LEU A 15 13.39 2.50 -19.54
C LEU A 15 12.20 2.65 -18.59
N PHE A 16 11.76 1.54 -18.01
CA PHE A 16 10.75 1.57 -16.97
C PHE A 16 11.35 2.33 -15.79
N SER A 17 10.81 3.51 -15.49
CA SER A 17 11.10 4.21 -14.25
C SER A 17 10.20 3.60 -13.17
N VAL A 18 10.79 2.78 -12.30
CA VAL A 18 10.09 2.24 -11.14
C VAL A 18 10.16 3.26 -10.03
N GLU A 19 9.01 3.75 -9.61
CA GLU A 19 8.90 4.77 -8.56
C GLU A 19 8.42 4.17 -7.23
N GLY A 20 7.67 3.06 -7.26
CA GLY A 20 7.13 2.40 -6.08
C GLY A 20 7.48 0.91 -6.00
N VAL A 21 7.73 0.40 -4.80
CA VAL A 21 8.00 -1.02 -4.55
C VAL A 21 7.06 -1.55 -3.47
N LEU A 22 6.34 -2.62 -3.77
CA LEU A 22 5.53 -3.36 -2.81
C LEU A 22 6.37 -4.49 -2.17
N VAL A 23 6.45 -4.48 -0.84
CA VAL A 23 7.01 -5.58 -0.06
C VAL A 23 5.90 -6.59 0.24
N CYS A 24 6.00 -7.77 -0.39
CA CYS A 24 5.00 -8.83 -0.29
C CYS A 24 5.07 -9.65 1.00
N THR A 25 6.12 -9.47 1.82
CA THR A 25 6.23 -10.13 3.12
C THR A 25 5.49 -9.33 4.18
N GLU A 26 4.56 -9.97 4.91
CA GLU A 26 3.80 -9.31 5.95
C GLU A 26 4.64 -9.08 7.22
N ILE A 27 4.59 -7.88 7.76
CA ILE A 27 5.16 -7.54 9.06
C ILE A 27 4.23 -8.08 10.15
N ALA A 28 4.65 -9.16 10.81
CA ALA A 28 3.90 -9.79 11.90
C ALA A 28 4.56 -9.64 13.28
N GLU A 29 5.78 -9.10 13.33
CA GLU A 29 6.57 -8.96 14.56
C GLU A 29 7.19 -7.55 14.64
N LYS A 30 7.21 -6.99 15.85
CA LYS A 30 7.55 -5.59 16.09
C LYS A 30 9.00 -5.27 15.79
N SER A 31 9.94 -6.07 16.29
CA SER A 31 11.38 -5.84 16.15
C SER A 31 11.82 -5.96 14.69
N ALA A 32 11.42 -7.03 14.02
CA ALA A 32 11.66 -7.27 12.60
C ALA A 32 10.99 -6.20 11.73
N GLY A 33 9.76 -5.80 12.06
CA GLY A 33 9.04 -4.74 11.36
C GLY A 33 9.75 -3.40 11.40
N ARG A 34 10.15 -2.96 12.59
CA ARG A 34 10.92 -1.70 12.76
C ARG A 34 12.27 -1.76 12.05
N THR A 35 12.93 -2.91 12.09
CA THR A 35 14.20 -3.12 11.37
C THR A 35 13.99 -2.97 9.87
N LEU A 36 12.96 -3.63 9.31
CA LEU A 36 12.61 -3.54 7.90
C LEU A 36 12.29 -2.11 7.47
N ILE A 37 11.47 -1.37 8.24
CA ILE A 37 11.10 0.01 7.91
C ILE A 37 12.34 0.91 7.83
N ASN A 38 13.27 0.80 8.80
CA ASN A 38 14.52 1.56 8.79
C ASN A 38 15.44 1.14 7.63
N GLN A 39 15.50 -0.16 7.31
CA GLN A 39 16.27 -0.65 6.17
C GLN A 39 15.71 -0.12 4.84
N LEU A 40 14.39 -0.09 4.66
CA LEU A 40 13.74 0.49 3.47
C LEU A 40 14.00 1.99 3.37
N HIS A 41 13.94 2.70 4.50
CA HIS A 41 14.28 4.12 4.54
C HIS A 41 15.75 4.38 4.15
N ALA A 42 16.69 3.60 4.68
CA ALA A 42 18.10 3.70 4.31
C ALA A 42 18.35 3.29 2.84
N LEU A 43 17.66 2.25 2.36
CA LEU A 43 17.73 1.79 0.97
C LEU A 43 17.29 2.91 0.01
N ARG A 44 16.24 3.65 0.35
CA ARG A 44 15.83 4.83 -0.44
C ARG A 44 16.97 5.83 -0.58
N ALA A 45 17.61 6.20 0.53
CA ALA A 45 18.70 7.16 0.51
C ALA A 45 19.86 6.67 -0.37
N SER A 46 20.18 5.38 -0.30
CA SER A 46 21.20 4.74 -1.13
C SER A 46 20.83 4.73 -2.62
N VAL A 47 19.57 4.45 -2.97
CA VAL A 47 19.10 4.47 -4.36
C VAL A 47 19.15 5.89 -4.93
N ILE A 48 18.72 6.89 -4.15
CA ILE A 48 18.79 8.30 -4.56
C ILE A 48 20.25 8.73 -4.77
N SER A 49 21.15 8.41 -3.82
CA SER A 49 22.55 8.82 -3.93
C SER A 49 23.31 8.13 -5.05
N SER A 50 22.99 6.86 -5.33
CA SER A 50 23.72 6.05 -6.31
C SER A 50 23.17 6.21 -7.73
N LEU A 51 21.85 6.35 -7.88
CA LEU A 51 21.17 6.32 -9.18
C LEU A 51 20.42 7.61 -9.51
N GLY A 52 20.31 8.57 -8.58
CA GLY A 52 19.53 9.80 -8.77
C GLY A 52 18.02 9.55 -8.94
N ARG A 53 17.54 8.37 -8.53
CA ARG A 53 16.14 7.93 -8.74
C ARG A 53 15.32 8.10 -7.48
N TRP A 54 14.15 8.71 -7.63
CA TRP A 54 13.17 8.80 -6.56
C TRP A 54 12.39 7.49 -6.45
N ILE A 55 12.34 6.93 -5.23
CA ILE A 55 11.65 5.68 -4.93
C ILE A 55 10.90 5.77 -3.59
N TRP A 56 9.80 5.06 -3.47
CA TRP A 56 9.03 4.87 -2.24
C TRP A 56 8.60 3.40 -2.10
N PHE A 57 8.20 3.03 -0.89
CA PHE A 57 7.91 1.63 -0.53
C PHE A 57 6.51 1.50 0.07
N ILE A 58 5.83 0.41 -0.26
CA ILE A 58 4.67 -0.10 0.48
C ILE A 58 5.13 -1.30 1.29
N ALA A 59 4.93 -1.26 2.60
CA ALA A 59 5.15 -2.39 3.48
C ALA A 59 3.81 -2.91 4.00
N THR A 60 3.57 -4.20 3.78
CA THR A 60 2.34 -4.87 4.22
C THR A 60 2.46 -5.23 5.69
N VAL A 61 1.49 -4.82 6.52
CA VAL A 61 1.43 -5.19 7.93
C VAL A 61 0.40 -6.29 8.13
N ALA A 62 0.75 -7.36 8.83
CA ALA A 62 -0.16 -8.47 9.08
C ALA A 62 -1.40 -7.98 9.84
N GLY A 63 -2.59 -8.44 9.42
CA GLY A 63 -3.82 -8.15 10.16
C GLY A 63 -3.83 -8.77 11.57
N PRO A 64 -4.73 -8.33 12.45
CA PRO A 64 -4.77 -8.73 13.86
C PRO A 64 -4.91 -10.24 14.11
N LEU A 65 -5.53 -10.97 13.17
CA LEU A 65 -5.70 -12.42 13.25
C LEU A 65 -4.48 -13.22 12.79
N LYS A 66 -3.55 -12.57 12.07
CA LYS A 66 -2.32 -13.16 11.55
C LYS A 66 -1.10 -12.86 12.43
N LEU A 67 -1.27 -12.03 13.46
CA LEU A 67 -0.22 -11.81 14.45
C LEU A 67 0.05 -13.10 15.25
N PRO A 68 1.28 -13.32 15.73
CA PRO A 68 1.65 -14.52 16.51
C PRO A 68 0.72 -14.77 17.69
N THR A 69 0.26 -13.70 18.34
CA THR A 69 -0.83 -13.70 19.31
C THR A 69 -2.00 -12.96 18.69
N LYS A 70 -3.15 -13.64 18.54
CA LYS A 70 -4.39 -12.99 18.07
C LYS A 70 -4.70 -11.82 18.99
N SER A 71 -4.71 -10.61 18.42
CA SER A 71 -4.74 -9.37 19.17
C SER A 71 -6.12 -8.71 19.11
N THR A 72 -6.57 -8.04 20.16
CA THR A 72 -7.75 -7.15 20.09
C THR A 72 -7.49 -5.96 19.17
N TRP A 73 -8.53 -5.19 18.82
CA TRP A 73 -8.35 -3.95 18.06
C TRP A 73 -7.48 -2.93 18.81
N GLU A 74 -7.54 -2.94 20.14
CA GLU A 74 -6.71 -2.07 20.98
C GLU A 74 -5.25 -2.50 20.95
N ASP A 75 -4.99 -3.79 21.16
CA ASP A 75 -3.64 -4.37 21.04
C ASP A 75 -3.07 -4.14 19.64
N TYR A 76 -3.89 -4.26 18.60
CA TYR A 76 -3.48 -4.02 17.21
C TYR A 76 -3.10 -2.56 16.98
N ARG A 77 -3.85 -1.60 17.54
CA ARG A 77 -3.47 -0.18 17.48
C ARG A 77 -2.15 0.09 18.20
N LEU A 78 -1.94 -0.53 19.36
CA LEU A 78 -0.68 -0.40 20.09
C LEU A 78 0.48 -0.98 19.28
N PHE A 79 0.29 -2.14 18.65
CA PHE A 79 1.27 -2.75 17.74
C PHE A 79 1.64 -1.82 16.58
N ILE A 80 0.65 -1.25 15.88
CA ILE A 80 0.88 -0.33 14.77
C ILE A 80 1.57 0.96 15.24
N ASN A 81 1.11 1.53 16.35
CA ASN A 81 1.75 2.70 16.94
C ASN A 81 3.21 2.40 17.31
N ASP A 82 3.48 1.23 17.89
CA ASP A 82 4.82 0.79 18.21
C ASP A 82 5.71 0.52 16.99
N LEU A 83 5.12 0.19 15.84
CA LEU A 83 5.85 0.07 14.57
C LEU A 83 6.28 1.45 14.04
N THR A 84 5.42 2.47 14.13
CA THR A 84 5.66 3.80 13.53
C THR A 84 6.32 4.80 14.48
N LYS A 85 6.16 4.61 15.79
CA LYS A 85 6.64 5.54 16.82
C LYS A 85 8.15 5.76 16.71
N ASP A 86 8.53 7.03 16.72
CA ASP A 86 9.91 7.52 16.65
C ASP A 86 10.67 7.10 15.37
N ILE A 87 9.96 6.71 14.31
CA ILE A 87 10.54 6.39 13.00
C ILE A 87 10.12 7.45 11.98
N ALA A 88 11.08 8.23 11.48
CA ALA A 88 10.86 9.27 10.48
C ALA A 88 10.95 8.74 9.03
N ALA A 89 10.31 7.60 8.74
CA ALA A 89 10.36 6.93 7.44
C ALA A 89 9.17 7.33 6.53
N ASN A 90 9.02 8.62 6.22
CA ASN A 90 7.89 9.14 5.41
C ASN A 90 7.80 8.57 3.97
N SER A 91 8.83 7.85 3.52
CA SER A 91 8.87 7.19 2.22
C SER A 91 8.42 5.73 2.24
N VAL A 92 8.00 5.22 3.41
CA VAL A 92 7.51 3.87 3.62
C VAL A 92 6.06 3.96 4.07
N GLN A 93 5.16 3.54 3.19
CA GLN A 93 3.73 3.50 3.43
C GLN A 93 3.36 2.15 4.05
N LEU A 94 2.77 2.18 5.24
CA LEU A 94 2.28 0.96 5.89
C LEU A 94 0.84 0.67 5.45
N VAL A 95 0.58 -0.56 5.01
CA VAL A 95 -0.76 -1.03 4.61
C VAL A 95 -1.13 -2.26 5.43
N PRO A 96 -2.11 -2.15 6.34
CA PRO A 96 -2.68 -3.30 7.04
C PRO A 96 -3.35 -4.29 6.08
N SER A 97 -3.02 -5.57 6.24
CA SER A 97 -3.59 -6.73 5.55
C SER A 97 -4.74 -7.30 6.38
N LEU A 98 -5.87 -6.58 6.43
CA LEU A 98 -7.08 -6.98 7.15
C LEU A 98 -7.80 -8.13 6.43
N TRP A 99 -7.80 -8.11 5.09
CA TRP A 99 -8.42 -9.08 4.19
C TRP A 99 -7.42 -9.84 3.32
N GLY A 100 -6.14 -9.41 3.28
CA GLY A 100 -5.06 -10.19 2.66
C GLY A 100 -4.51 -9.61 1.36
N ASN A 101 -5.15 -8.60 0.79
CA ASN A 101 -4.88 -8.14 -0.57
C ASN A 101 -4.73 -6.62 -0.70
N GLU A 102 -4.93 -5.86 0.37
CA GLU A 102 -5.06 -4.40 0.35
C GLU A 102 -3.84 -3.72 -0.25
N ALA A 103 -2.63 -4.19 0.10
CA ALA A 103 -1.40 -3.65 -0.45
C ALA A 103 -1.25 -3.92 -1.96
N GLY A 104 -1.74 -5.08 -2.43
CA GLY A 104 -1.79 -5.44 -3.85
C GLY A 104 -2.81 -4.60 -4.62
N VAL A 105 -4.01 -4.42 -4.06
CA VAL A 105 -5.06 -3.59 -4.65
C VAL A 105 -4.63 -2.12 -4.72
N LEU A 106 -4.05 -1.59 -3.64
CA LEU A 106 -3.53 -0.22 -3.61
C LEU A 106 -2.41 -0.01 -4.63
N SER A 107 -1.43 -0.91 -4.67
CA SER A 107 -0.32 -0.82 -5.64
C SER A 107 -0.81 -0.93 -7.08
N GLY A 108 -1.73 -1.86 -7.38
CA GLY A 108 -2.35 -1.98 -8.70
C GLY A 108 -3.07 -0.70 -9.13
N ARG A 109 -3.76 -0.04 -8.19
CA ARG A 109 -4.42 1.24 -8.44
C ARG A 109 -3.43 2.38 -8.70
N LEU A 110 -2.36 2.47 -7.92
CA LEU A 110 -1.31 3.49 -8.11
C LEU A 110 -0.55 3.29 -9.43
N CYS A 111 -0.51 2.06 -9.95
CA CYS A 111 0.05 1.75 -11.28
C CYS A 111 -0.92 2.04 -12.44
N ASN A 112 -2.18 2.39 -12.17
CA ASN A 112 -3.17 2.61 -13.22
C ASN A 112 -2.89 3.93 -13.95
N ARG A 113 -2.59 3.84 -15.25
CA ARG A 113 -2.31 5.01 -16.11
C ARG A 113 -3.51 5.94 -16.32
N ALA A 114 -4.72 5.49 -16.01
CA ALA A 114 -5.93 6.31 -16.12
C ALA A 114 -6.07 7.33 -14.97
N VAL A 115 -5.26 7.22 -13.91
CA VAL A 115 -5.24 8.16 -12.79
C VAL A 115 -3.93 8.94 -12.77
N THR A 116 -3.97 10.21 -12.37
CA THR A 116 -2.80 11.09 -12.29
C THR A 116 -2.25 11.18 -10.87
N ILE A 117 -1.05 11.76 -10.69
CA ILE A 117 -0.46 11.99 -9.35
C ILE A 117 -1.36 12.90 -8.48
N ALA A 118 -2.17 13.76 -9.10
CA ALA A 118 -3.12 14.61 -8.38
C ALA A 118 -4.36 13.84 -7.88
N ASP A 119 -4.60 12.63 -8.39
CA ASP A 119 -5.74 11.81 -8.04
C ASP A 119 -5.44 10.96 -6.81
N SER A 120 -5.99 11.36 -5.67
CA SER A 120 -5.93 10.53 -4.47
C SER A 120 -6.70 9.22 -4.67
N PRO A 121 -6.20 8.08 -4.15
CA PRO A 121 -6.95 6.81 -4.11
C PRO A 121 -8.29 6.88 -3.35
N ALA A 122 -8.55 7.97 -2.62
CA ALA A 122 -9.82 8.26 -1.96
C ALA A 122 -10.87 8.91 -2.88
N ARG A 123 -10.47 9.40 -4.07
CA ARG A 123 -11.34 10.17 -4.96
C ARG A 123 -12.37 9.26 -5.62
N VAL A 124 -13.64 9.47 -5.33
CA VAL A 124 -14.77 8.70 -5.87
C VAL A 124 -14.77 8.64 -7.40
N GLU A 125 -14.49 9.78 -8.05
CA GLU A 125 -14.41 9.88 -9.51
C GLU A 125 -13.31 9.01 -10.15
N THR A 126 -12.31 8.58 -9.37
CA THR A 126 -11.26 7.68 -9.88
C THR A 126 -11.66 6.20 -9.78
N GLY A 127 -12.91 5.93 -9.40
CA GLY A 127 -13.52 4.60 -9.34
C GLY A 127 -13.31 3.90 -8.01
N GLU A 128 -13.95 2.76 -7.80
CA GLU A 128 -13.72 1.92 -6.63
C GLU A 128 -12.51 0.98 -6.82
N PHE A 129 -12.02 0.39 -5.73
CA PHE A 129 -10.88 -0.52 -5.75
C PHE A 129 -11.11 -1.84 -6.45
N ALA A 130 -12.35 -2.28 -6.52
CA ALA A 130 -12.73 -3.56 -7.05
C ALA A 130 -13.86 -3.34 -8.06
N ARG A 131 -13.54 -3.46 -9.35
CA ARG A 131 -14.56 -3.58 -10.40
C ARG A 131 -15.24 -4.96 -10.39
N ASP A 132 -14.72 -5.91 -9.61
CA ASP A 132 -15.26 -7.27 -9.49
C ASP A 132 -15.93 -7.47 -8.12
N GLY A 133 -17.24 -7.73 -8.16
CA GLY A 133 -18.14 -7.79 -6.99
C GLY A 133 -17.87 -8.88 -5.94
N ASP A 134 -16.86 -9.73 -6.13
CA ASP A 134 -16.48 -10.74 -5.14
C ASP A 134 -15.79 -10.12 -3.90
N TRP A 135 -15.12 -8.97 -4.05
CA TRP A 135 -14.52 -8.27 -2.90
C TRP A 135 -15.57 -7.58 -2.03
N LEU A 136 -16.61 -6.99 -2.63
CA LEU A 136 -17.72 -6.41 -1.88
C LEU A 136 -18.46 -7.48 -1.07
N LYS A 137 -18.62 -8.68 -1.63
CA LYS A 137 -19.15 -9.85 -0.90
C LYS A 137 -18.22 -10.29 0.24
N ALA A 138 -16.92 -10.36 0.01
CA ALA A 138 -15.94 -10.71 1.05
C ALA A 138 -15.95 -9.69 2.20
N ILE A 139 -16.04 -8.39 1.92
CA ILE A 139 -16.18 -7.34 2.94
C ILE A 139 -17.52 -7.43 3.65
N SER A 140 -18.63 -7.63 2.93
CA SER A 140 -19.95 -7.80 3.56
C SER A 140 -19.96 -9.00 4.50
N LEU A 141 -19.39 -10.14 4.08
CA LEU A 141 -19.28 -11.34 4.89
C LEU A 141 -18.37 -11.16 6.11
N LEU A 142 -17.24 -10.44 5.98
CA LEU A 142 -16.33 -10.17 7.11
C LEU A 142 -16.81 -9.07 8.06
N MET A 143 -17.56 -8.07 7.57
CA MET A 143 -18.29 -7.14 8.43
C MET A 143 -19.33 -7.88 9.30
N LEU A 144 -19.79 -9.05 8.84
CA LEU A 144 -20.75 -9.92 9.50
C LEU A 144 -20.11 -11.03 10.37
N THR A 145 -18.82 -11.36 10.21
CA THR A 145 -18.16 -12.42 11.01
C THR A 145 -17.05 -11.91 11.91
N VAL A 146 -17.11 -12.31 13.20
CA VAL A 146 -16.13 -12.32 14.33
C VAL A 146 -15.25 -11.08 14.59
N TRP A 147 -14.74 -10.38 13.56
CA TRP A 147 -13.97 -9.15 13.69
C TRP A 147 -14.69 -8.01 12.97
N LYS A 148 -15.72 -7.45 13.63
CA LYS A 148 -16.51 -6.32 13.11
C LYS A 148 -15.59 -5.11 12.91
N CYS A 149 -15.04 -4.96 11.71
CA CYS A 149 -14.23 -3.80 11.35
C CYS A 149 -15.15 -2.59 11.24
N ARG A 150 -15.07 -1.66 12.19
CA ARG A 150 -15.85 -0.43 12.18
C ARG A 150 -15.03 0.66 11.51
N SER A 151 -15.72 1.61 10.87
CA SER A 151 -15.06 2.80 10.30
C SER A 151 -14.24 3.58 11.34
N ALA A 152 -14.62 3.53 12.62
CA ALA A 152 -13.85 4.12 13.72
C ALA A 152 -12.48 3.44 13.94
N ASP A 153 -12.39 2.12 13.78
CA ASP A 153 -11.13 1.40 13.93
C ASP A 153 -10.18 1.72 12.75
N LEU A 154 -10.73 1.86 11.53
CA LEU A 154 -9.97 2.30 10.35
C LEU A 154 -9.51 3.76 10.46
N LYS A 155 -10.36 4.65 10.99
CA LYS A 155 -10.00 6.05 11.28
C LYS A 155 -8.80 6.11 12.25
N ALA A 156 -8.81 5.31 13.31
CA ALA A 156 -7.71 5.27 14.27
C ALA A 156 -6.41 4.76 13.66
N LEU A 157 -6.47 3.76 12.76
CA LEU A 157 -5.30 3.30 12.01
C LEU A 157 -4.77 4.36 11.05
N HIS A 158 -5.66 5.11 10.39
CA HIS A 158 -5.26 6.24 9.54
C HIS A 158 -4.51 7.32 10.32
N ASP A 159 -4.98 7.64 11.53
CA ASP A 159 -4.31 8.61 12.41
C ASP A 159 -2.90 8.15 12.85
N LEU A 160 -2.63 6.83 12.78
CA LEU A 160 -1.30 6.23 12.96
C LEU A 160 -0.47 6.16 11.66
N ARG A 161 -0.86 6.89 10.61
CA ARG A 161 -0.22 6.94 9.28
C ARG A 161 -0.27 5.63 8.48
N CYS A 162 -1.25 4.78 8.78
CA CYS A 162 -1.52 3.62 7.94
C CYS A 162 -2.43 4.01 6.77
N SER A 163 -2.17 3.40 5.62
CA SER A 163 -3.06 3.50 4.48
C SER A 163 -4.12 2.44 4.57
N VAL A 164 -5.36 2.89 4.66
CA VAL A 164 -6.49 2.05 5.05
C VAL A 164 -7.63 2.14 4.04
N PRO A 165 -8.41 1.06 3.91
CA PRO A 165 -9.68 1.08 3.20
C PRO A 165 -10.67 2.07 3.85
N MET A 166 -11.53 2.65 3.03
CA MET A 166 -12.61 3.55 3.44
C MET A 166 -13.80 3.36 2.50
N TRP A 167 -15.01 3.57 2.99
CA TRP A 167 -16.24 3.59 2.21
C TRP A 167 -17.08 4.80 2.61
N TYR A 168 -17.92 5.26 1.68
CA TYR A 168 -18.87 6.35 1.90
C TYR A 168 -20.28 5.75 2.03
N SER A 169 -21.17 6.42 2.78
CA SER A 169 -22.58 5.99 2.87
C SER A 169 -23.32 6.18 1.54
N ASP A 170 -22.91 7.20 0.77
CA ASP A 170 -23.67 7.69 -0.38
C ASP A 170 -23.10 7.16 -1.72
N TYR A 171 -22.00 6.42 -1.68
CA TYR A 171 -21.34 5.86 -2.85
C TYR A 171 -21.07 4.38 -2.65
N GLU A 172 -21.36 3.59 -3.68
CA GLU A 172 -20.97 2.20 -3.72
C GLU A 172 -19.45 2.08 -3.87
N GLY A 173 -18.89 1.05 -3.23
CA GLY A 173 -17.49 0.69 -3.39
C GLY A 173 -16.55 1.00 -2.24
N LEU A 174 -15.30 0.59 -2.45
CA LEU A 174 -14.19 0.76 -1.51
C LEU A 174 -13.14 1.67 -2.11
N TYR A 175 -12.64 2.55 -1.27
CA TYR A 175 -11.62 3.55 -1.57
C TYR A 175 -10.48 3.40 -0.57
N CYS A 176 -9.31 4.02 -0.80
CA CYS A 176 -8.25 4.09 0.22
C CYS A 176 -7.96 5.49 0.61
N ARG A 177 -7.87 5.67 1.92
CA ARG A 177 -7.26 6.82 2.52
C ARG A 177 -5.78 6.53 2.75
N THR A 178 -4.93 7.28 2.08
CA THR A 178 -3.48 7.22 2.29
C THR A 178 -3.10 7.97 3.56
N GLY A 179 -2.24 7.36 4.38
CA GLY A 179 -1.76 7.87 5.67
C GLY A 179 -0.35 8.44 5.61
#